data_AF-A0A316AAM4-F1
#
_entry.id   AF-A0A316AAM4-F1
#
_cell.length_a   1.000
_cell.length_b   1.000
_cell.length_c   1.000
_cell.angle_alpha   90.00
_cell.angle_beta   90.00
_cell.angle_gamma   90.00
#
_symmetry.space_group_name_H-M   'P 1'
#
loop_
_entity.id
_entity.type
_entity.pdbx_description
1 polymer ?
#
loop_
_entity_poly.entity_id
_entity_poly.type
_entity_poly.pdbx_seq_one_letter_code
_entity_poly.pdbx_strand_id
1 'polypeptide(L)'
;MAALLDAVHHREGTVVVPAGALAQVWRDGARQARLGRLLRSIAVVVDPLDGQTARAAGVLCGRAGTSDVVDASVALAAARRGCAVVTTDPEDLSRLGADVIAL
;
A
#
# COMPACT_ATOMS: atom_id res chain seq x y z
N MET A 1 0.20 5.85 11.31
CA MET A 1 -1.25 5.87 10.94
C MET A 1 -1.78 7.29 10.99
N ALA A 2 -1.88 7.99 12.13
CA ALA A 2 -2.35 9.40 12.16
C ALA A 2 -1.62 10.30 11.14
N ALA A 3 -0.29 10.21 11.04
CA ALA A 3 0.50 10.92 10.03
C ALA A 3 0.18 10.51 8.56
N LEU A 4 -0.18 9.25 8.31
CA LEU A 4 -0.64 8.77 7.00
C LEU A 4 -2.00 9.35 6.65
N LEU A 5 -2.88 9.49 7.64
CA LEU A 5 -4.22 10.08 7.49
C LEU A 5 -4.13 11.59 7.23
N ASP A 6 -3.27 12.31 7.94
CA ASP A 6 -3.04 13.75 7.73
C ASP A 6 -2.39 14.02 6.37
N ALA A 7 -1.37 13.24 5.99
CA ALA A 7 -0.72 13.37 4.68
C ALA A 7 -1.69 13.13 3.51
N VAL A 8 -2.64 12.21 3.69
CA VAL A 8 -3.70 11.95 2.70
C VAL A 8 -4.76 13.05 2.70
N HIS A 9 -5.12 13.62 3.86
CA HIS A 9 -6.12 14.68 3.95
C HIS A 9 -5.67 16.00 3.30
N HIS A 10 -4.35 16.24 3.23
CA HIS A 10 -3.79 17.46 2.65
C HIS A 10 -3.55 17.41 1.13
N ARG A 11 -3.80 16.27 0.46
CA ARG A 11 -3.61 16.14 -1.00
C ARG A 11 -4.94 15.89 -1.69
N GLU A 12 -5.32 16.80 -2.58
CA GLU A 12 -6.42 16.58 -3.52
C GLU A 12 -6.04 15.44 -4.47
N GLY A 13 -6.48 14.21 -4.16
CA GLY A 13 -6.13 13.04 -4.97
C GLY A 13 -6.83 11.77 -4.53
N THR A 14 -7.03 10.86 -5.48
CA THR A 14 -7.55 9.52 -5.21
C THR A 14 -6.51 8.72 -4.45
N VAL A 15 -6.88 8.16 -3.30
CA VAL A 15 -5.99 7.27 -2.54
C VAL A 15 -6.21 5.85 -2.97
N VAL A 16 -5.11 5.18 -3.30
CA VAL A 16 -5.12 3.77 -3.70
C VAL A 16 -4.65 2.94 -2.52
N VAL A 17 -5.44 1.94 -2.14
CA VAL A 17 -5.12 1.02 -1.05
C VAL A 17 -5.01 -0.40 -1.62
N PRO A 18 -3.80 -0.98 -1.71
CA PRO A 18 -3.62 -2.38 -2.11
C PRO A 18 -4.39 -3.32 -1.17
N ALA A 19 -5.13 -4.28 -1.73
CA ALA A 19 -5.99 -5.18 -0.97
C ALA A 19 -5.21 -6.02 0.06
N GLY A 20 -3.96 -6.39 -0.24
CA GLY A 20 -3.09 -7.10 0.71
C GLY A 20 -2.75 -6.25 1.95
N ALA A 21 -2.43 -4.97 1.76
CA ALA A 21 -2.17 -4.03 2.85
C ALA A 21 -3.46 -3.74 3.65
N LEU A 22 -4.60 -3.60 2.98
CA LEU A 22 -5.91 -3.50 3.62
C LEU A 22 -6.17 -4.71 4.53
N ALA A 23 -5.94 -5.92 4.02
CA ALA A 23 -6.11 -7.16 4.78
C ALA A 23 -5.18 -7.22 6.00
N GLN A 24 -3.91 -6.78 5.88
CA GLN A 24 -2.99 -6.73 7.02
C GLN A 24 -3.49 -5.81 8.13
N VAL A 25 -4.06 -4.64 7.80
CA VAL A 25 -4.68 -3.74 8.78
C VAL A 25 -5.87 -4.41 9.45
N TRP A 26 -6.64 -5.19 8.69
CA TRP A 26 -7.78 -5.94 9.22
C TRP A 26 -7.41 -7.12 10.13
N ARG A 27 -6.14 -7.45 10.31
CA ARG A 27 -5.74 -8.40 11.36
C ARG A 27 -5.75 -7.79 12.76
N ASP A 28 -5.69 -6.46 12.87
CA ASP A 28 -5.57 -5.73 14.14
C ASP A 28 -6.75 -4.77 14.35
N GLY A 29 -7.74 -5.23 15.15
CA GLY A 29 -9.04 -4.59 15.35
C GLY A 29 -9.02 -3.11 15.74
N ALA A 30 -8.02 -2.66 16.50
CA ALA A 30 -7.92 -1.26 16.92
C ALA A 30 -7.46 -0.33 15.78
N ARG A 31 -6.73 -0.86 14.77
CA ARG A 31 -6.34 -0.13 13.55
C ARG A 31 -7.50 -0.09 12.53
N GLN A 32 -8.38 -1.09 12.53
CA GLN A 32 -9.57 -1.14 11.66
C GLN A 32 -10.54 0.03 11.89
N ALA A 33 -10.89 0.35 13.13
CA ALA A 33 -11.91 1.37 13.42
C ALA A 33 -11.48 2.79 13.01
N ARG A 34 -10.17 3.07 13.03
CA ARG A 34 -9.57 4.34 12.58
C ARG A 34 -9.47 4.40 11.06
N LEU A 35 -8.94 3.35 10.42
CA LEU A 35 -8.85 3.30 8.97
C LEU A 35 -10.25 3.27 8.32
N GLY A 36 -11.21 2.52 8.87
CA GLY A 36 -12.58 2.46 8.36
C GLY A 36 -13.31 3.79 8.36
N ARG A 37 -13.05 4.69 9.33
CA ARG A 37 -13.60 6.06 9.30
C ARG A 37 -12.96 6.91 8.21
N LEU A 38 -11.65 6.80 8.01
CA LEU A 38 -10.93 7.50 6.93
C LEU A 38 -11.39 7.05 5.54
N LEU A 39 -11.52 5.74 5.33
CA LEU A 39 -11.94 5.18 4.05
C LEU A 39 -13.32 5.70 3.60
N ARG A 40 -14.14 6.21 4.53
CA ARG A 40 -15.45 6.81 4.25
C ARG A 40 -15.40 8.31 3.96
N SER A 41 -14.31 9.01 4.32
CA SER A 41 -14.17 10.46 4.14
C SER A 41 -13.39 10.85 2.88
N ILE A 42 -12.72 9.91 2.22
CA ILE A 42 -11.88 10.12 1.03
C ILE A 42 -12.34 9.20 -0.09
N ALA A 43 -12.18 9.63 -1.34
CA ALA A 43 -12.34 8.76 -2.51
C ALA A 43 -11.20 7.73 -2.52
N VAL A 44 -11.43 6.58 -1.89
CA VAL A 44 -10.47 5.47 -1.83
C VAL A 44 -10.80 4.43 -2.89
N VAL A 45 -9.78 4.04 -3.64
CA VAL A 45 -9.83 2.91 -4.56
C VAL A 45 -9.04 1.77 -3.94
N VAL A 46 -9.69 0.63 -3.70
CA VAL A 46 -8.98 -0.58 -3.32
C VAL A 46 -8.41 -1.23 -4.58
N ASP A 47 -7.09 -1.45 -4.62
CA ASP A 47 -6.43 -2.11 -5.74
C ASP A 47 -6.40 -3.63 -5.50
N PRO A 48 -7.01 -4.45 -6.37
CA PRO A 48 -7.16 -5.87 -6.14
C PRO A 48 -5.84 -6.63 -6.28
N LEU A 49 -5.67 -7.68 -5.46
CA LEU A 49 -4.63 -8.70 -5.64
C LEU A 49 -5.26 -9.93 -6.32
N ASP A 50 -5.33 -9.88 -7.64
CA ASP A 50 -5.84 -10.96 -8.50
C ASP A 50 -4.73 -11.95 -8.91
N GLY A 51 -5.09 -12.97 -9.70
CA GLY A 51 -4.13 -14.00 -10.13
C GLY A 51 -2.95 -13.46 -10.94
N GLN A 52 -3.13 -12.39 -11.72
CA GLN A 52 -2.05 -11.78 -12.50
C GLN A 52 -1.08 -11.01 -11.61
N THR A 53 -1.63 -10.13 -10.77
CA THR A 53 -0.86 -9.31 -9.83
C THR A 53 -0.18 -10.15 -8.76
N ALA A 54 -0.79 -11.25 -8.31
CA ALA A 54 -0.17 -12.21 -7.39
C ALA A 54 1.06 -12.89 -7.98
N ARG A 55 1.01 -13.34 -9.25
CA ARG A 55 2.18 -13.92 -9.93
C ARG A 55 3.30 -12.89 -10.11
N ALA A 56 2.95 -11.65 -10.49
CA ALA A 56 3.90 -10.57 -10.61
C ALA A 56 4.58 -10.25 -9.27
N ALA A 57 3.82 -10.24 -8.16
CA ALA A 57 4.35 -10.05 -6.82
C ALA A 57 5.36 -11.15 -6.48
N GLY A 58 5.05 -12.41 -6.75
CA GLY A 58 5.98 -13.53 -6.53
C GLY A 58 7.29 -13.41 -7.33
N VAL A 59 7.22 -12.98 -8.59
CA VAL A 59 8.42 -12.71 -9.42
C VAL A 59 9.24 -11.56 -8.85
N LEU A 60 8.59 -10.48 -8.42
CA LEU A 60 9.27 -9.33 -7.80
C LEU A 60 9.97 -9.74 -6.50
N CYS A 61 9.28 -10.47 -5.63
CA CYS A 61 9.84 -11.07 -4.42
C CYS A 61 11.10 -11.90 -4.72
N GLY A 62 11.02 -12.81 -5.70
CA GLY A 62 12.17 -13.63 -6.10
C GLY A 62 13.37 -12.84 -6.62
N ARG A 63 13.12 -11.71 -7.30
CA ARG A 63 14.19 -10.80 -7.77
C ARG A 63 14.79 -9.96 -6.64
N ALA A 64 13.96 -9.51 -5.71
CA ALA A 64 14.36 -8.67 -4.59
C ALA A 64 14.89 -9.46 -3.38
N GLY A 65 14.77 -10.79 -3.39
CA GLY A 65 15.21 -11.64 -2.28
C GLY A 65 14.36 -11.52 -1.02
N THR A 66 13.08 -11.16 -1.15
CA THR A 66 12.12 -11.06 -0.03
C THR A 66 10.98 -12.07 -0.20
N SER A 67 10.29 -12.39 0.89
CA SER A 67 9.05 -13.17 0.89
C SER A 67 7.80 -12.31 1.14
N ASP A 68 7.95 -11.00 1.30
CA ASP A 68 6.82 -10.09 1.55
C ASP A 68 6.05 -9.79 0.26
N VAL A 69 5.06 -10.64 -0.01
CA VAL A 69 4.16 -10.50 -1.17
C VAL A 69 3.21 -9.30 -1.02
N VAL A 70 3.00 -8.79 0.19
CA VAL A 70 2.14 -7.63 0.41
C VAL A 70 2.89 -6.37 -0.01
N ASP A 71 4.13 -6.20 0.43
CA ASP A 71 4.95 -5.07 0.00
C ASP A 71 5.23 -5.10 -1.50
N ALA A 72 5.46 -6.29 -2.07
CA ALA A 72 5.57 -6.45 -3.52
C ALA A 72 4.28 -6.04 -4.24
N SER A 73 3.09 -6.38 -3.70
CA SER A 73 1.82 -5.95 -4.28
C SER A 73 1.62 -4.43 -4.20
N VAL A 74 2.11 -3.78 -3.13
CA VAL A 74 2.07 -2.31 -2.96
C VAL A 74 2.96 -1.64 -4.00
N ALA A 75 4.20 -2.09 -4.15
CA ALA A 75 5.15 -1.57 -5.14
C ALA A 75 4.61 -1.71 -6.58
N LEU A 76 4.01 -2.85 -6.91
CA LEU A 76 3.40 -3.08 -8.22
C LEU A 76 2.17 -2.20 -8.48
N ALA A 77 1.33 -1.97 -7.47
CA ALA A 77 0.18 -1.07 -7.59
C ALA A 77 0.64 0.38 -7.83
N ALA A 78 1.65 0.82 -7.09
CA ALA A 78 2.28 2.13 -7.23
C ALA A 78 2.88 2.33 -8.63
N ALA A 79 3.69 1.38 -9.10
CA ALA A 79 4.29 1.41 -10.43
C ALA A 79 3.23 1.44 -11.55
N ARG A 80 2.19 0.62 -11.45
CA ARG A 80 1.13 0.53 -12.47
C ARG A 80 0.27 1.79 -12.57
N ARG A 81 0.18 2.55 -11.48
CA ARG A 81 -0.63 3.79 -11.39
C ARG A 81 0.20 5.06 -11.47
N GLY A 82 1.53 4.96 -11.49
CA GLY A 82 2.43 6.12 -11.48
C GLY A 82 2.32 6.94 -10.20
N CYS A 83 2.14 6.28 -9.06
CA CYS A 83 2.00 6.92 -7.75
C CYS A 83 3.20 6.62 -6.86
N ALA A 84 3.51 7.52 -5.93
CA ALA A 84 4.45 7.24 -4.83
C ALA A 84 3.73 6.51 -3.68
N VAL A 85 4.48 5.72 -2.91
CA VAL A 85 3.99 5.00 -1.73
C VAL A 85 4.29 5.80 -0.48
N VAL A 86 3.26 6.07 0.32
CA VAL A 86 3.44 6.70 1.64
C VAL A 86 3.59 5.61 2.69
N THR A 87 4.72 5.58 3.41
CA THR A 87 5.05 4.52 4.35
C THR A 87 5.88 5.05 5.54
N THR A 88 5.76 4.39 6.70
CA THR A 88 6.65 4.62 7.85
C THR A 88 7.93 3.81 7.77
N ASP A 89 7.99 2.86 6.82
CA ASP A 89 9.18 2.03 6.56
C ASP A 89 9.51 2.12 5.06
N PRO A 90 10.29 3.14 4.64
CA PRO A 90 10.61 3.36 3.23
C PRO A 90 11.63 2.35 2.70
N GLU A 91 12.44 1.73 3.57
CA GLU A 91 13.57 0.90 3.16
C GLU A 91 13.07 -0.38 2.48
N ASP A 92 12.07 -1.04 3.05
CA ASP A 92 11.53 -2.29 2.52
C ASP A 92 10.88 -2.11 1.14
N LEU A 93 10.14 -1.02 0.95
CA LEU A 93 9.51 -0.70 -0.33
C LEU A 93 10.50 -0.16 -1.37
N SER A 94 11.55 0.54 -0.95
CA SER A 94 12.62 1.00 -1.85
C SER A 94 13.40 -0.17 -2.44
N ARG A 95 13.63 -1.25 -1.65
CA ARG A 95 14.25 -2.50 -2.14
C ARG A 95 13.43 -3.17 -3.25
N LEU A 96 12.14 -2.91 -3.30
CA LEU A 96 11.21 -3.38 -4.33
C LEU A 96 11.09 -2.41 -5.52
N GLY A 97 11.83 -1.31 -5.52
CA GLY A 97 11.84 -0.30 -6.59
C GLY A 97 10.66 0.67 -6.56
N ALA A 98 9.94 0.78 -5.44
CA ALA A 98 8.90 1.77 -5.28
C ALA A 98 9.50 3.17 -5.05
N ASP A 99 8.87 4.19 -5.62
CA ASP A 99 9.08 5.58 -5.20
C ASP A 99 8.34 5.79 -3.88
N VAL A 100 9.05 6.23 -2.84
CA VAL A 100 8.54 6.26 -1.46
C VAL A 100 8.58 7.66 -0.86
N ILE A 101 7.53 8.00 -0.12
CA ILE A 101 7.44 9.17 0.73
C ILE A 101 7.41 8.67 2.18
N ALA A 102 8.50 8.93 2.91
CA ALA A 102 8.59 8.60 4.33
C ALA A 102 7.67 9.51 5.16
N LEU A 103 7.05 8.94 6.20
CA LEU A 103 6.30 9.62 7.26
C LEU A 103 7.06 9.61 8.57
#